data_AF-A0AAD2HBP7-F1
#
_entry.id   AF-A0AAD2HBP7-F1
#
_cell.length_a   1.000
_cell.length_b   1.000
_cell.length_c   1.000
_cell.angle_alpha   90.00
_cell.angle_beta   90.00
_cell.angle_gamma   90.00
#
_symmetry.space_group_name_H-M   'P 1'
#
loop_
_entity.id
_entity.type
_entity.pdbx_description
1 polymer ?
#
loop_
_entity_poly.entity_id
_entity_poly.type
_entity_poly.pdbx_seq_one_letter_code
_entity_poly.pdbx_strand_id
1 'polypeptide(L)'
;MARQSGIMLYNEAYDHFAAGRIRETIDCYRRAVIQIVANENIHQQVGNQLPPTHASELLVFIWQNMVSFFNRSAHEGFTQENYPEAYELIYAYRPTSTLSSHPNFKGSPAKLKLLKAMQIIAGLTLGLMAWEKGDRPTAAKRYKESLDAAAAYPTFTGESTPETNLDCAVAFNVKQMKDNLAILVSRDALLAGEHSGRKEVLELRNSRVAEDGTLEPQNTFTVSTDPCGREGCGKRGVGYKRCGGCKQVTYCGAECQKLDWKAKHKTACRLQAKE
;
A
#
# COMPACT_ATOMS: atom_id res chain seq x y z
N MET A 1 -32.45 -4.86 -24.60
CA MET A 1 -32.72 -4.43 -23.21
C MET A 1 -31.97 -3.12 -23.00
N ALA A 2 -32.60 -2.11 -22.38
CA ALA A 2 -31.92 -0.83 -22.09
C ALA A 2 -30.77 -1.06 -21.11
N ARG A 3 -29.61 -0.43 -21.35
CA ARG A 3 -28.44 -0.50 -20.47
C ARG A 3 -28.78 0.24 -19.16
N GLN A 4 -28.70 -0.44 -18.02
CA GLN A 4 -28.90 0.19 -16.70
C GLN A 4 -27.86 1.29 -16.48
N SER A 5 -28.29 2.42 -15.93
CA SER A 5 -27.38 3.52 -15.57
C SER A 5 -26.67 3.25 -14.24
N GLY A 6 -25.58 3.98 -13.98
CA GLY A 6 -24.83 3.90 -12.73
C GLY A 6 -25.68 4.16 -11.49
N ILE A 7 -26.57 5.15 -11.55
CA ILE A 7 -27.48 5.47 -10.44
C ILE A 7 -28.53 4.37 -10.22
N MET A 8 -29.02 3.72 -11.28
CA MET A 8 -29.95 2.59 -11.13
C MET A 8 -29.25 1.40 -10.45
N LEU A 9 -28.01 1.10 -10.87
CA LEU A 9 -27.20 0.05 -10.25
C LEU A 9 -26.89 0.36 -8.78
N TYR A 10 -26.64 1.64 -8.45
CA TYR A 10 -26.46 2.06 -7.06
C TYR A 10 -27.71 1.83 -6.21
N ASN A 11 -28.90 2.18 -6.71
CA ASN A 11 -30.16 1.95 -6.00
C ASN A 11 -30.43 0.45 -5.82
N GLU A 12 -30.17 -0.36 -6.85
CA GLU A 12 -30.27 -1.82 -6.78
C GLU A 12 -29.31 -2.40 -5.72
N ALA A 13 -28.09 -1.87 -5.60
CA ALA A 13 -27.15 -2.26 -4.57
C ALA A 13 -27.69 -2.04 -3.15
N TYR A 14 -28.43 -0.93 -2.94
CA TYR A 14 -29.07 -0.61 -1.67
C TYR A 14 -30.16 -1.63 -1.32
N ASP A 15 -31.00 -2.01 -2.29
CA ASP A 15 -32.03 -3.04 -2.11
C ASP A 15 -31.42 -4.41 -1.78
N HIS A 16 -30.32 -4.77 -2.44
CA HIS A 16 -29.56 -5.97 -2.11
C HIS A 16 -28.98 -5.91 -0.69
N PHE A 17 -28.43 -4.76 -0.30
CA PHE A 17 -27.80 -4.60 1.00
C PHE A 17 -28.84 -4.70 2.12
N ALA A 18 -29.98 -4.02 1.97
CA ALA A 18 -31.10 -4.09 2.90
C ALA A 18 -31.65 -5.50 3.09
N ALA A 19 -31.53 -6.34 2.06
CA ALA A 19 -31.94 -7.74 2.10
C ALA A 19 -30.81 -8.72 2.50
N GLY A 20 -29.65 -8.24 2.95
CA GLY A 20 -28.51 -9.08 3.35
C GLY A 20 -27.79 -9.79 2.19
N ARG A 21 -28.09 -9.44 0.94
CA ARG A 21 -27.49 -10.01 -0.27
C ARG A 21 -26.16 -9.31 -0.61
N ILE A 22 -25.16 -9.53 0.23
CA ILE A 22 -23.89 -8.78 0.23
C ILE A 22 -23.08 -8.95 -1.08
N ARG A 23 -23.10 -10.15 -1.68
CA ARG A 23 -22.39 -10.43 -2.93
C ARG A 23 -23.00 -9.66 -4.10
N GLU A 24 -24.32 -9.57 -4.15
CA GLU A 24 -25.06 -8.83 -5.15
C GLU A 24 -24.88 -7.32 -4.95
N THR A 25 -24.84 -6.84 -3.70
CA THR A 25 -24.54 -5.43 -3.40
C THR A 25 -23.20 -5.00 -4.01
N ILE A 26 -22.12 -5.76 -3.77
CA ILE A 26 -20.80 -5.40 -4.28
C ILE A 26 -20.72 -5.56 -5.81
N ASP A 27 -21.46 -6.51 -6.40
CA ASP A 27 -21.59 -6.63 -7.86
C ASP A 27 -22.23 -5.39 -8.49
N CYS A 28 -23.33 -4.93 -7.91
CA CYS A 28 -24.01 -3.72 -8.33
C CYS A 28 -23.09 -2.49 -8.24
N TYR A 29 -22.34 -2.33 -7.13
CA TYR A 29 -21.36 -1.25 -7.01
C TYR A 29 -20.25 -1.33 -8.05
N ARG A 30 -19.67 -2.51 -8.27
CA ARG A 30 -18.63 -2.74 -9.30
C ARG A 30 -19.14 -2.35 -10.68
N ARG A 31 -20.33 -2.83 -11.05
CA ARG A 31 -20.98 -2.52 -12.34
C ARG A 31 -21.28 -1.04 -12.46
N ALA A 32 -21.74 -0.39 -11.38
CA ALA A 32 -22.02 1.04 -11.37
C ALA A 32 -20.76 1.87 -11.64
N VAL A 33 -19.64 1.57 -10.98
CA VAL A 33 -18.35 2.25 -11.21
C VAL A 33 -17.93 2.11 -12.67
N ILE A 34 -17.95 0.90 -13.22
CA ILE A 34 -17.58 0.64 -14.62
C ILE A 34 -18.50 1.43 -15.58
N GLN A 35 -19.80 1.39 -15.32
CA GLN A 35 -20.81 2.04 -16.15
C GLN A 35 -20.64 3.57 -16.15
N ILE A 36 -20.44 4.18 -14.97
CA ILE A 36 -20.26 5.63 -14.81
C ILE A 36 -18.98 6.08 -15.52
N VAL A 37 -17.87 5.40 -15.26
CA VAL A 37 -16.58 5.75 -15.87
C VAL A 37 -16.63 5.61 -17.38
N ALA A 38 -17.33 4.61 -17.92
CA ALA A 38 -17.33 4.34 -19.35
C ALA A 38 -18.32 5.20 -20.15
N ASN A 39 -19.49 5.53 -19.61
CA ASN A 39 -20.58 6.08 -20.42
C ASN A 39 -21.34 7.25 -19.78
N GLU A 40 -20.97 7.72 -18.60
CA GLU A 40 -21.76 8.72 -17.87
C GLU A 40 -20.92 9.90 -17.40
N ASN A 41 -21.58 10.87 -16.77
CA ASN A 41 -20.91 12.03 -16.20
C ASN A 41 -20.25 11.66 -14.86
N ILE A 42 -18.92 11.53 -14.86
CA ILE A 42 -18.14 11.23 -13.65
C ILE A 42 -18.20 12.32 -12.56
N HIS A 43 -18.73 13.50 -12.86
CA HIS A 43 -18.98 14.58 -11.88
C HIS A 43 -20.42 14.61 -11.34
N GLN A 44 -21.26 13.63 -11.70
CA GLN A 44 -22.62 13.52 -11.18
C GLN A 44 -22.61 13.54 -9.64
N GLN A 45 -23.43 14.41 -9.04
CA GLN A 45 -23.54 14.54 -7.59
C GLN A 45 -24.58 13.57 -7.03
N VAL A 46 -24.40 13.15 -5.78
CA VAL A 46 -25.44 12.50 -4.98
C VAL A 46 -26.43 13.60 -4.55
N GLY A 47 -27.74 13.39 -4.74
CA GLY A 47 -28.76 14.43 -4.54
C GLY A 47 -29.03 14.84 -3.09
N ASN A 48 -28.37 14.22 -2.10
CA ASN A 48 -28.64 14.42 -0.67
C ASN A 48 -27.44 15.07 0.04
N GLN A 49 -27.69 15.76 1.16
CA GLN A 49 -26.62 16.22 2.06
C GLN A 49 -25.92 15.00 2.69
N LEU A 50 -24.65 14.82 2.34
CA LEU A 50 -23.80 13.76 2.89
C LEU A 50 -22.91 14.31 4.01
N PRO A 51 -22.53 13.47 5.00
CA PRO A 51 -21.51 13.84 5.96
C PRO A 51 -20.21 14.25 5.23
N PRO A 52 -19.42 15.19 5.78
CA PRO A 52 -18.19 15.66 5.12
C PRO A 52 -17.19 14.56 4.77
N THR A 53 -17.21 13.43 5.48
CA THR A 53 -16.32 12.29 5.23
C THR A 53 -16.68 11.46 3.99
N HIS A 54 -17.80 11.75 3.33
CA HIS A 54 -18.26 11.06 2.13
C HIS A 54 -18.21 12.01 0.95
N ALA A 55 -17.62 11.57 -0.17
CA ALA A 55 -17.59 12.37 -1.39
C ALA A 55 -19.00 12.64 -1.92
N SER A 56 -19.22 13.84 -2.47
CA SER A 56 -20.51 14.21 -3.06
C SER A 56 -20.65 13.72 -4.50
N GLU A 57 -19.54 13.42 -5.18
CA GLU A 57 -19.53 12.78 -6.49
C GLU A 57 -19.96 11.32 -6.38
N LEU A 58 -21.03 10.96 -7.10
CA LEU A 58 -21.63 9.62 -7.11
C LEU A 58 -20.59 8.53 -7.38
N LEU A 59 -19.66 8.77 -8.32
CA LEU A 59 -18.60 7.82 -8.65
C LEU A 59 -17.72 7.50 -7.43
N VAL A 60 -17.23 8.53 -6.74
CA VAL A 60 -16.32 8.34 -5.59
C VAL A 60 -17.10 7.82 -4.39
N PHE A 61 -18.34 8.25 -4.21
CA PHE A 61 -19.24 7.74 -3.18
C PHE A 61 -19.45 6.22 -3.31
N ILE A 62 -19.82 5.74 -4.52
CA ILE A 62 -19.96 4.31 -4.81
C ILE A 62 -18.63 3.58 -4.62
N TRP A 63 -17.52 4.19 -5.07
CA TRP A 63 -16.19 3.63 -4.89
C TRP A 63 -15.86 3.37 -3.42
N GLN A 64 -16.08 4.36 -2.54
CA GLN A 64 -15.86 4.23 -1.09
C GLN A 64 -16.70 3.09 -0.49
N ASN A 65 -17.98 3.01 -0.85
CA ASN A 65 -18.87 1.95 -0.37
C ASN A 65 -18.38 0.57 -0.84
N MET A 66 -18.00 0.44 -2.11
CA MET A 66 -17.51 -0.82 -2.68
C MET A 66 -16.23 -1.28 -1.98
N VAL A 67 -15.23 -0.42 -1.83
CA VAL A 67 -13.94 -0.83 -1.26
C VAL A 67 -14.04 -1.13 0.24
N SER A 68 -15.04 -0.58 0.94
CA SER A 68 -15.24 -0.85 2.38
C SER A 68 -15.52 -2.32 2.68
N PHE A 69 -16.06 -3.08 1.71
CA PHE A 69 -16.29 -4.51 1.82
C PHE A 69 -14.99 -5.35 1.87
N PHE A 70 -13.87 -4.79 1.44
CA PHE A 70 -12.53 -5.40 1.53
C PHE A 70 -11.79 -5.02 2.82
N ASN A 71 -12.33 -4.12 3.62
CA ASN A 71 -11.69 -3.62 4.86
C ASN A 71 -12.29 -4.26 6.14
N ARG A 72 -13.14 -5.30 6.02
CA ARG A 72 -13.76 -5.98 7.16
C ARG A 72 -12.86 -7.10 7.68
N SER A 73 -12.50 -7.03 8.96
CA SER A 73 -11.56 -7.95 9.62
C SER A 73 -11.87 -9.43 9.35
N ALA A 74 -11.02 -10.04 8.52
CA ALA A 74 -10.58 -11.44 8.44
C ALA A 74 -11.57 -12.63 8.46
N HIS A 75 -12.88 -12.49 8.71
CA HIS A 75 -13.79 -13.65 8.77
C HIS A 75 -15.04 -13.54 7.88
N GLU A 76 -15.38 -12.36 7.35
CA GLU A 76 -16.51 -12.15 6.43
C GLU A 76 -16.19 -11.20 5.26
N GLY A 77 -14.94 -10.75 5.13
CA GLY A 77 -14.50 -9.79 4.11
C GLY A 77 -14.31 -10.41 2.72
N PHE A 78 -14.42 -9.59 1.69
CA PHE A 78 -14.04 -9.99 0.33
C PHE A 78 -12.52 -9.97 0.17
N THR A 79 -12.00 -10.92 -0.60
CA THR A 79 -10.57 -11.08 -0.89
C THR A 79 -10.36 -11.28 -2.39
N GLN A 80 -9.09 -11.30 -2.82
CA GLN A 80 -8.74 -11.64 -4.19
C GLN A 80 -9.23 -13.04 -4.59
N GLU A 81 -9.21 -13.98 -3.64
CA GLU A 81 -9.54 -15.38 -3.88
C GLU A 81 -11.05 -15.61 -3.97
N ASN A 82 -11.85 -14.91 -3.15
CA ASN A 82 -13.30 -15.12 -3.11
C ASN A 82 -14.09 -14.18 -4.05
N TYR A 83 -13.48 -13.10 -4.53
CA TYR A 83 -14.12 -12.12 -5.43
C TYR A 83 -13.09 -11.39 -6.32
N PRO A 84 -12.44 -12.13 -7.24
CA PRO A 84 -11.33 -11.61 -8.03
C PRO A 84 -11.71 -10.40 -8.89
N GLU A 85 -12.95 -10.33 -9.39
CA GLU A 85 -13.32 -9.28 -10.35
C GLU A 85 -13.42 -7.88 -9.72
N ALA A 86 -13.90 -7.73 -8.48
CA ALA A 86 -13.80 -6.43 -7.81
C ALA A 86 -12.38 -6.16 -7.28
N TYR A 87 -11.63 -7.19 -6.90
CA TYR A 87 -10.22 -7.01 -6.57
C TYR A 87 -9.42 -6.45 -7.76
N GLU A 88 -9.58 -7.04 -8.95
CA GLU A 88 -8.92 -6.56 -10.17
C GLU A 88 -9.32 -5.13 -10.52
N LEU A 89 -10.58 -4.77 -10.29
CA LEU A 89 -11.02 -3.38 -10.44
C LEU A 89 -10.28 -2.46 -9.45
N ILE A 90 -10.18 -2.80 -8.17
CA ILE A 90 -9.42 -2.01 -7.18
C ILE A 90 -7.94 -1.92 -7.57
N TYR A 91 -7.36 -3.04 -7.99
CA TYR A 91 -5.96 -3.13 -8.37
C TYR A 91 -5.62 -2.28 -9.60
N ALA A 92 -6.52 -2.21 -10.59
CA ALA A 92 -6.39 -1.37 -11.76
C ALA A 92 -6.27 0.13 -11.41
N TYR A 93 -6.84 0.55 -10.27
CA TYR A 93 -6.75 1.91 -9.74
C TYR A 93 -5.67 2.07 -8.67
N ARG A 94 -4.64 1.23 -8.58
CA ARG A 94 -3.51 1.50 -7.67
C ARG A 94 -2.84 2.87 -7.97
N PRO A 95 -2.21 3.55 -7.00
CA PRO A 95 -1.57 4.86 -7.21
C PRO A 95 -0.53 4.91 -8.34
N THR A 96 0.13 3.77 -8.61
CA THR A 96 1.13 3.62 -9.67
C THR A 96 0.53 3.34 -11.05
N SER A 97 -0.80 3.21 -11.19
CA SER A 97 -1.44 3.06 -12.49
C SER A 97 -1.35 4.36 -13.29
N THR A 98 -1.02 4.23 -14.57
CA THR A 98 -0.78 5.35 -15.47
C THR A 98 -2.08 5.93 -16.02
N LEU A 99 -2.11 7.23 -16.33
CA LEU A 99 -3.27 7.89 -16.94
C LEU A 99 -3.68 7.27 -18.29
N SER A 100 -2.74 6.65 -19.01
CA SER A 100 -3.04 5.87 -20.23
C SER A 100 -4.04 4.74 -19.97
N SER A 101 -4.06 4.17 -18.77
CA SER A 101 -4.98 3.12 -18.35
C SER A 101 -6.38 3.64 -17.99
N HIS A 102 -6.53 4.97 -17.87
CA HIS A 102 -7.76 5.62 -17.42
C HIS A 102 -8.15 6.80 -18.34
N PRO A 103 -8.42 6.56 -19.64
CA PRO A 103 -8.61 7.62 -20.63
C PRO A 103 -9.77 8.56 -20.31
N ASN A 104 -10.83 8.09 -19.63
CA ASN A 104 -12.02 8.88 -19.33
C ASN A 104 -11.78 9.98 -18.28
N PHE A 105 -10.65 9.91 -17.56
CA PHE A 105 -10.21 10.92 -16.61
C PHE A 105 -9.23 11.94 -17.23
N LYS A 106 -8.92 11.84 -18.53
CA LYS A 106 -8.12 12.83 -19.25
C LYS A 106 -8.93 14.11 -19.51
N GLY A 107 -8.21 15.21 -19.71
CA GLY A 107 -8.77 16.44 -20.30
C GLY A 107 -9.24 17.52 -19.32
N SER A 108 -9.20 17.30 -18.00
CA SER A 108 -9.35 18.42 -17.05
C SER A 108 -8.70 18.15 -15.67
N PRO A 109 -8.29 19.19 -14.94
CA PRO A 109 -7.78 19.05 -13.56
C PRO A 109 -8.80 18.40 -12.61
N ALA A 110 -10.09 18.71 -12.76
CA ALA A 110 -11.15 18.14 -11.93
C ALA A 110 -11.28 16.62 -12.12
N LYS A 111 -11.19 16.14 -13.37
CA LYS A 111 -11.19 14.70 -13.66
C LYS A 111 -9.95 14.01 -13.10
N LEU A 112 -8.77 14.63 -13.22
CA LEU A 112 -7.54 14.10 -12.64
C LEU A 112 -7.61 14.02 -11.11
N LYS A 113 -8.23 15.02 -10.46
CA LYS A 113 -8.48 15.03 -9.01
C LYS A 113 -9.35 13.84 -8.59
N LEU A 114 -10.42 13.53 -9.33
CA LEU A 114 -11.27 12.34 -9.09
C LEU A 114 -10.50 11.02 -9.25
N LEU A 115 -9.70 10.89 -10.33
CA LEU A 115 -8.87 9.70 -10.52
C LEU A 115 -7.92 9.51 -9.33
N LYS A 116 -7.27 10.60 -8.88
CA LYS A 116 -6.33 10.55 -7.76
C LYS A 116 -7.02 10.21 -6.45
N ALA A 117 -8.21 10.72 -6.20
CA ALA A 117 -9.04 10.32 -5.06
C ALA A 117 -9.32 8.80 -5.07
N MET A 118 -9.80 8.26 -6.20
CA MET A 118 -10.03 6.82 -6.35
C MET A 118 -8.75 6.01 -6.13
N GLN A 119 -7.63 6.48 -6.68
CA GLN A 119 -6.34 5.80 -6.56
C GLN A 119 -5.80 5.74 -5.13
N ILE A 120 -5.96 6.83 -4.37
CA ILE A 120 -5.57 6.93 -2.97
C ILE A 120 -6.40 5.96 -2.12
N ILE A 121 -7.73 5.96 -2.33
CA ILE A 121 -8.65 5.05 -1.64
C ILE A 121 -8.31 3.58 -1.96
N ALA A 122 -8.03 3.28 -3.24
CA ALA A 122 -7.61 1.93 -3.65
C ALA A 122 -6.34 1.49 -2.94
N GLY A 123 -5.35 2.39 -2.84
CA GLY A 123 -4.08 2.09 -2.21
C GLY A 123 -4.17 1.86 -0.70
N LEU A 124 -5.04 2.58 0.01
CA LEU A 124 -5.39 2.27 1.40
C LEU A 124 -5.97 0.86 1.51
N THR A 125 -6.99 0.52 0.72
CA THR A 125 -7.65 -0.79 0.75
C THR A 125 -6.66 -1.92 0.46
N LEU A 126 -5.85 -1.80 -0.60
CA LEU A 126 -4.82 -2.79 -0.92
C LEU A 126 -3.77 -2.93 0.18
N GLY A 127 -3.44 -1.82 0.86
CA GLY A 127 -2.54 -1.83 2.02
C GLY A 127 -3.13 -2.54 3.23
N LEU A 128 -4.41 -2.32 3.52
CA LEU A 128 -5.15 -3.01 4.58
C LEU A 128 -5.24 -4.51 4.31
N MET A 129 -5.62 -4.92 3.09
CA MET A 129 -5.67 -6.33 2.70
C MET A 129 -4.29 -7.01 2.85
N ALA A 130 -3.21 -6.35 2.44
CA ALA A 130 -1.86 -6.87 2.61
C ALA A 130 -1.48 -7.00 4.10
N TRP A 131 -1.86 -6.01 4.91
CA TRP A 131 -1.65 -6.06 6.36
C TRP A 131 -2.36 -7.27 6.98
N GLU A 132 -3.66 -7.47 6.68
CA GLU A 132 -4.44 -8.57 7.22
C GLU A 132 -3.86 -9.94 6.87
N LYS A 133 -3.28 -10.08 5.67
CA LYS A 133 -2.53 -11.28 5.25
C LYS A 133 -1.15 -11.43 5.93
N GLY A 134 -0.74 -10.47 6.75
CA GLY A 134 0.57 -10.43 7.39
C GLY A 134 1.71 -9.93 6.49
N ASP A 135 1.42 -9.53 5.24
CA ASP A 135 2.39 -8.96 4.30
C ASP A 135 2.63 -7.47 4.58
N ARG A 136 3.34 -7.21 5.68
CA ARG A 136 3.71 -5.86 6.12
C ARG A 136 4.52 -5.06 5.08
N PRO A 137 5.52 -5.65 4.38
CA PRO A 137 6.26 -4.92 3.35
C PRO A 137 5.35 -4.41 2.23
N THR A 138 4.41 -5.23 1.75
CA THR A 138 3.44 -4.79 0.74
C THR A 138 2.50 -3.74 1.31
N ALA A 139 1.99 -3.90 2.54
CA ALA A 139 1.15 -2.90 3.19
C ALA A 139 1.83 -1.52 3.27
N ALA A 140 3.06 -1.49 3.79
CA ALA A 140 3.85 -0.26 3.90
C ALA A 140 4.13 0.37 2.53
N LYS A 141 4.42 -0.46 1.50
CA LYS A 141 4.61 0.02 0.13
C LYS A 141 3.35 0.69 -0.41
N ARG A 142 2.17 0.07 -0.24
CA ARG A 142 0.89 0.63 -0.74
C ARG A 142 0.53 1.93 -0.05
N TYR A 143 0.74 2.04 1.26
CA TYR A 143 0.54 3.30 1.97
C TYR A 143 1.46 4.41 1.47
N LYS A 144 2.76 4.12 1.28
CA LYS A 144 3.72 5.12 0.75
C LYS A 144 3.36 5.59 -0.65
N GLU A 145 3.09 4.67 -1.58
CA GLU A 145 2.67 5.02 -2.95
C GLU A 145 1.43 5.93 -2.96
N SER A 146 0.50 5.71 -2.03
CA SER A 146 -0.73 6.50 -1.92
C SER A 146 -0.50 7.87 -1.29
N LEU A 147 0.39 7.95 -0.29
CA LEU A 147 0.80 9.22 0.32
C LEU A 147 1.57 10.09 -0.68
N ASP A 148 2.45 9.48 -1.49
CA ASP A 148 3.16 10.17 -2.57
C ASP A 148 2.17 10.72 -3.61
N ALA A 149 1.13 9.95 -3.95
CA ALA A 149 0.07 10.43 -4.84
C ALA A 149 -0.76 11.56 -4.23
N ALA A 150 -0.99 11.54 -2.92
CA ALA A 150 -1.72 12.59 -2.19
C ALA A 150 -0.92 13.89 -2.07
N ALA A 151 0.42 13.84 -2.03
CA ALA A 151 1.28 15.01 -1.87
C ALA A 151 1.11 16.08 -2.97
N ALA A 152 0.60 15.70 -4.15
CA ALA A 152 0.28 16.64 -5.22
C ALA A 152 -0.99 17.50 -4.95
N TYR A 153 -1.73 17.20 -3.88
CA TYR A 153 -3.02 17.82 -3.56
C TYR A 153 -3.02 18.25 -2.08
N PRO A 154 -2.67 19.52 -1.76
CA PRO A 154 -2.59 20.02 -0.39
C PRO A 154 -3.90 19.86 0.42
N THR A 155 -5.06 19.91 -0.25
CA THR A 155 -6.37 19.68 0.38
C THR A 155 -6.58 18.22 0.82
N PHE A 156 -5.85 17.26 0.25
CA PHE A 156 -5.89 15.85 0.66
C PHE A 156 -4.93 15.54 1.81
N THR A 157 -3.82 16.29 1.94
CA THR A 157 -2.80 16.00 2.96
C THR A 157 -3.10 16.63 4.32
N GLY A 158 -4.06 17.57 4.36
CA GLY A 158 -4.38 18.40 5.51
C GLY A 158 -3.52 19.66 5.61
N GLU A 159 -2.70 19.95 4.60
CA GLU A 159 -1.87 21.17 4.51
C GLU A 159 -2.70 22.41 4.15
N SER A 160 -3.89 22.21 3.60
CA SER A 160 -4.85 23.27 3.29
C SER A 160 -6.26 22.86 3.74
N THR A 161 -7.10 23.84 4.03
CA THR A 161 -8.49 23.60 4.39
C THR A 161 -9.21 22.85 3.26
N PRO A 162 -9.88 21.72 3.54
CA PRO A 162 -10.71 21.03 2.55
C PRO A 162 -11.76 21.97 1.96
N GLU A 163 -11.83 22.04 0.63
CA GLU A 163 -12.79 22.90 -0.08
C GLU A 163 -14.09 22.16 -0.42
N THR A 164 -14.02 20.83 -0.50
CA THR A 164 -15.11 19.97 -0.95
C THR A 164 -15.25 18.74 -0.04
N ASN A 165 -16.41 18.10 -0.10
CA ASN A 165 -16.63 16.79 0.54
C ASN A 165 -15.65 15.72 0.03
N LEU A 166 -15.24 15.80 -1.25
CA LEU A 166 -14.19 14.95 -1.81
C LEU A 166 -12.87 15.13 -1.06
N ASP A 167 -12.47 16.38 -0.80
CA ASP A 167 -11.22 16.68 -0.08
C ASP A 167 -11.25 16.10 1.33
N CYS A 168 -12.34 16.32 2.07
CA CYS A 168 -12.54 15.77 3.41
C CYS A 168 -12.49 14.23 3.41
N ALA A 169 -13.19 13.59 2.46
CA ALA A 169 -13.21 12.15 2.31
C ALA A 169 -11.82 11.57 2.06
N VAL A 170 -11.05 12.15 1.12
CA VAL A 170 -9.70 11.67 0.82
C VAL A 170 -8.73 11.97 1.96
N ALA A 171 -8.84 13.14 2.60
CA ALA A 171 -8.00 13.50 3.75
C ALA A 171 -8.18 12.53 4.93
N PHE A 172 -9.40 12.04 5.17
CA PHE A 172 -9.67 11.00 6.15
C PHE A 172 -8.89 9.70 5.83
N ASN A 173 -8.92 9.26 4.57
CA ASN A 173 -8.17 8.07 4.13
C ASN A 173 -6.65 8.28 4.21
N VAL A 174 -6.16 9.46 3.86
CA VAL A 174 -4.74 9.84 4.00
C VAL A 174 -4.30 9.79 5.45
N LYS A 175 -5.10 10.34 6.36
CA LYS A 175 -4.84 10.26 7.81
C LYS A 175 -4.76 8.79 8.26
N GLN A 176 -5.72 7.96 7.88
CA GLN A 176 -5.73 6.54 8.24
C GLN A 176 -4.46 5.81 7.74
N MET A 177 -4.00 6.10 6.52
CA MET A 177 -2.75 5.53 6.01
C MET A 177 -1.52 5.99 6.80
N LYS A 178 -1.45 7.26 7.21
CA LYS A 178 -0.37 7.77 8.07
C LYS A 178 -0.34 7.04 9.41
N ASP A 179 -1.51 6.91 10.04
CA ASP A 179 -1.67 6.22 11.33
C ASP A 179 -1.26 4.73 11.21
N ASN A 180 -1.74 4.05 10.16
CA ASN A 180 -1.39 2.66 9.85
C ASN A 180 0.12 2.48 9.61
N LEU A 181 0.73 3.36 8.80
CA LEU A 181 2.16 3.29 8.52
C LEU A 181 3.00 3.54 9.78
N ALA A 182 2.57 4.47 10.65
CA ALA A 182 3.24 4.73 11.93
C ALA A 182 3.25 3.48 12.83
N ILE A 183 2.15 2.73 12.88
CA ILE A 183 2.08 1.46 13.62
C ILE A 183 3.06 0.43 13.05
N LEU A 184 3.14 0.29 11.72
CA LEU A 184 4.08 -0.63 11.07
C LEU A 184 5.54 -0.25 11.39
N VAL A 185 5.89 1.02 11.26
CA VAL A 185 7.24 1.52 11.55
C VAL A 185 7.60 1.35 13.02
N SER A 186 6.68 1.65 13.94
CA SER A 186 6.90 1.47 15.38
C SER A 186 7.14 0.01 15.74
N ARG A 187 6.35 -0.93 15.17
CA ARG A 187 6.55 -2.37 15.36
C ARG A 187 7.89 -2.84 14.80
N ASP A 188 8.28 -2.37 13.61
CA ASP A 188 9.57 -2.71 13.03
C ASP A 188 10.73 -2.16 13.86
N ALA A 189 10.60 -0.97 14.45
CA ALA A 189 11.60 -0.39 15.35
C ALA A 189 11.74 -1.20 16.66
N LEU A 190 10.62 -1.66 17.24
CA LEU A 190 10.64 -2.53 18.42
C LEU A 190 11.29 -3.89 18.10
N LEU A 191 10.91 -4.51 16.98
CA LEU A 191 11.50 -5.78 16.54
C LEU A 191 12.99 -5.64 16.17
N ALA A 192 13.40 -4.50 15.62
CA ALA A 192 14.81 -4.19 15.37
C ALA A 192 15.61 -4.03 16.67
N GLY A 193 14.96 -3.63 17.78
CA GLY A 193 15.53 -3.57 19.12
C GLY A 193 15.72 -4.94 19.77
N GLU A 194 14.82 -5.90 19.51
CA GLU A 194 14.91 -7.27 20.05
C GLU A 194 15.77 -8.22 19.18
N HIS A 195 15.92 -7.95 17.88
CA HIS A 195 16.69 -8.77 16.96
C HIS A 195 17.60 -7.95 16.05
N SER A 196 18.68 -7.43 16.64
CA SER A 196 19.88 -7.04 15.91
C SER A 196 20.42 -8.24 15.09
N GLY A 197 20.16 -8.27 13.77
CA GLY A 197 20.92 -9.08 12.80
C GLY A 197 20.18 -10.24 12.12
N ARG A 198 19.03 -10.00 11.48
CA ARG A 198 18.29 -11.00 10.68
C ARG A 198 19.04 -11.35 9.39
N LYS A 199 19.90 -12.36 9.45
CA LYS A 199 20.14 -13.24 8.29
C LYS A 199 18.96 -14.18 8.21
N GLU A 200 18.11 -14.00 7.22
CA GLU A 200 16.97 -14.90 7.00
C GLU A 200 17.34 -15.90 5.91
N VAL A 201 17.34 -17.18 6.26
CA VAL A 201 17.44 -18.26 5.28
C VAL A 201 16.01 -18.59 4.87
N LEU A 202 15.64 -18.23 3.64
CA LEU A 202 14.32 -18.55 3.10
C LEU A 202 14.42 -19.88 2.37
N GLU A 203 13.61 -20.86 2.78
CA GLU A 203 13.47 -22.16 2.12
C GLU A 203 12.57 -22.03 0.89
N LEU A 204 13.10 -21.40 -0.15
CA LEU A 204 12.42 -21.20 -1.41
C LEU A 204 13.23 -21.85 -2.51
N ARG A 205 12.56 -22.67 -3.31
CA ARG A 205 13.15 -23.32 -4.48
C ARG A 205 13.41 -22.26 -5.54
N ASN A 206 14.68 -21.90 -5.74
CA ASN A 206 15.13 -20.95 -6.73
C ASN A 206 16.20 -21.59 -7.63
N SER A 207 16.41 -21.06 -8.83
CA SER A 207 17.49 -21.50 -9.71
C SER A 207 18.48 -20.34 -9.88
N ARG A 208 19.75 -20.58 -9.56
CA ARG A 208 20.82 -19.60 -9.71
C ARG A 208 21.61 -19.93 -10.98
N VAL A 209 21.91 -18.92 -11.78
CA VAL A 209 22.84 -19.04 -12.90
C VAL A 209 24.26 -18.98 -12.34
N ALA A 210 25.05 -20.04 -12.50
CA ALA A 210 26.47 -20.06 -12.15
C ALA A 210 27.30 -19.29 -13.18
N GLU A 211 28.58 -19.04 -12.86
CA GLU A 211 29.47 -18.25 -13.73
C GLU A 211 29.71 -18.89 -15.11
N ASP A 212 29.54 -20.21 -15.23
CA ASP A 212 29.62 -20.97 -16.48
C ASP A 212 28.29 -21.04 -17.25
N GLY A 213 27.24 -20.35 -16.76
CA GLY A 213 25.92 -20.34 -17.37
C GLY A 213 25.02 -21.53 -16.99
N THR A 214 25.48 -22.44 -16.14
CA THR A 214 24.65 -23.56 -15.67
C THR A 214 23.59 -23.10 -14.66
N LEU A 215 22.41 -23.73 -14.68
CA LEU A 215 21.33 -23.46 -13.74
C LEU A 215 21.43 -24.40 -12.55
N GLU A 216 21.83 -23.88 -11.39
CA GLU A 216 21.89 -24.64 -10.15
C GLU A 216 20.60 -24.43 -9.32
N PRO A 217 19.83 -25.49 -9.03
CA PRO A 217 18.69 -25.38 -8.13
C PRO A 217 19.19 -25.21 -6.69
N GLN A 218 18.74 -24.15 -6.03
CA GLN A 218 18.95 -23.89 -4.61
C GLN A 218 17.61 -23.94 -3.89
N ASN A 219 17.53 -24.73 -2.82
CA ASN A 219 16.35 -24.81 -1.96
C ASN A 219 16.34 -23.73 -0.87
N THR A 220 17.44 -23.00 -0.72
CA THR A 220 17.61 -21.98 0.30
C THR A 220 18.31 -20.77 -0.30
N PHE A 221 17.79 -19.57 -0.09
CA PHE A 221 18.55 -18.34 -0.32
C PHE A 221 18.55 -17.46 0.93
N THR A 222 19.71 -16.89 1.24
CA THR A 222 19.87 -16.01 2.40
C THR A 222 19.58 -14.57 1.98
N VAL A 223 18.74 -13.87 2.73
CA VAL A 223 18.53 -12.42 2.59
C VAL A 223 19.11 -11.75 3.84
N SER A 224 19.81 -10.62 3.63
CA SER A 224 20.25 -9.75 4.72
C SER A 224 19.70 -8.36 4.48
N THR A 225 18.88 -7.89 5.41
CA THR A 225 18.33 -6.55 5.40
C THR A 225 19.28 -5.54 6.05
N ASP A 226 20.41 -5.96 6.60
CA ASP A 226 21.27 -5.06 7.37
C ASP A 226 22.03 -4.10 6.45
N PRO A 227 21.91 -2.77 6.64
CA PRO A 227 22.82 -1.83 5.99
C PRO A 227 24.22 -1.97 6.60
N CYS A 228 25.24 -1.61 5.83
CA CYS A 228 26.59 -1.50 6.34
C CYS A 228 26.63 -0.54 7.55
N GLY A 229 27.19 -0.99 8.67
CA GLY A 229 27.23 -0.27 9.96
C GLY A 229 28.03 1.03 9.93
N ARG A 230 28.82 1.27 8.87
CA ARG A 230 29.45 2.57 8.64
C ARG A 230 28.38 3.61 8.26
N GLU A 231 28.32 4.65 9.07
CA GLU A 231 27.50 5.84 8.81
C GLU A 231 27.83 6.46 7.44
N GLY A 232 26.79 6.77 6.67
CA GLY A 232 26.92 7.30 5.30
C GLY A 232 27.29 6.26 4.23
N CYS A 233 27.43 4.98 4.54
CA CYS A 233 27.63 3.94 3.52
C CYS A 233 26.30 3.48 2.89
N GLY A 234 25.35 3.03 3.70
CA GLY A 234 24.01 2.60 3.26
C GLY A 234 23.94 1.36 2.37
N LYS A 235 25.07 0.79 1.91
CA LYS A 235 25.11 -0.42 1.07
C LYS A 235 24.50 -1.61 1.83
N ARG A 236 23.75 -2.46 1.14
CA ARG A 236 23.14 -3.70 1.66
C ARG A 236 23.61 -4.90 0.85
N GLY A 237 23.82 -6.05 1.49
CA GLY A 237 24.34 -7.22 0.79
C GLY A 237 24.43 -8.48 1.64
N VAL A 238 24.28 -9.61 0.98
CA VAL A 238 24.46 -10.94 1.56
C VAL A 238 25.96 -11.26 1.57
N GLY A 239 26.51 -11.63 2.72
CA GLY A 239 27.95 -11.88 2.87
C GLY A 239 28.75 -10.80 3.60
N TYR A 240 28.09 -9.80 4.18
CA TYR A 240 28.78 -8.81 5.02
C TYR A 240 29.39 -9.47 6.25
N LYS A 241 30.59 -9.02 6.61
CA LYS A 241 31.32 -9.56 7.75
C LYS A 241 30.93 -8.80 9.01
N ARG A 242 30.64 -9.56 10.09
CA ARG A 242 30.44 -8.99 11.42
C ARG A 242 31.77 -8.56 12.01
N CYS A 243 31.75 -7.54 12.87
CA CYS A 243 32.92 -7.18 13.67
C CYS A 243 33.39 -8.41 14.47
N GLY A 244 34.68 -8.75 14.39
CA GLY A 244 35.24 -9.90 15.08
C GLY A 244 35.21 -9.79 16.62
N GLY A 245 35.12 -8.57 17.15
CA GLY A 245 35.01 -8.30 18.59
C GLY A 245 33.58 -8.46 19.11
N CYS A 246 32.74 -7.44 18.92
CA CYS A 246 31.39 -7.44 19.49
C CYS A 246 30.35 -8.22 18.68
N LYS A 247 30.63 -8.55 17.41
CA LYS A 247 29.69 -9.18 16.46
C LYS A 247 28.37 -8.41 16.19
N GLN A 248 28.19 -7.22 16.77
CA GLN A 248 26.94 -6.44 16.70
C GLN A 248 26.74 -5.63 15.41
N VAL A 249 27.82 -5.29 14.70
CA VAL A 249 27.76 -4.50 13.46
C VAL A 249 28.33 -5.29 12.29
N THR A 250 27.71 -5.12 11.12
CA THR A 250 28.08 -5.75 9.85
C THR A 250 28.68 -4.72 8.89
N TYR A 251 29.70 -5.12 8.14
CA TYR A 251 30.39 -4.25 7.18
C TYR A 251 30.41 -4.88 5.80
N CYS A 252 30.20 -4.04 4.78
CA CYS A 252 30.34 -4.46 3.38
C CYS A 252 31.78 -4.79 2.98
N GLY A 253 32.76 -4.44 3.82
CA GLY A 253 34.17 -4.74 3.61
C GLY A 253 35.05 -4.16 4.72
N ALA A 254 36.33 -4.57 4.72
CA ALA A 254 37.30 -4.15 5.73
C ALA A 254 37.52 -2.62 5.76
N GLU A 255 37.37 -1.94 4.62
CA GLU A 255 37.52 -0.48 4.55
C GLU A 255 36.41 0.24 5.35
N CYS A 256 35.16 -0.20 5.22
CA CYS A 256 34.07 0.37 6.02
C CYS A 256 34.23 0.08 7.50
N GLN A 257 34.73 -1.11 7.86
CA GLN A 257 35.06 -1.46 9.24
C GLN A 257 36.15 -0.55 9.80
N LYS A 258 37.28 -0.35 9.09
CA LYS A 258 38.39 0.50 9.55
C LYS A 258 37.96 1.96 9.73
N LEU A 259 37.17 2.49 8.81
CA LEU A 259 36.66 3.86 8.89
C LEU A 259 35.73 4.04 10.08
N ASP A 260 34.76 3.13 10.24
CA ASP A 260 33.84 3.17 11.37
C ASP A 260 34.56 2.92 12.72
N TRP A 261 35.58 2.04 12.73
CA TRP A 261 36.45 1.79 13.89
C TRP A 261 37.12 3.07 14.39
N LYS A 262 37.70 3.87 13.48
CA LYS A 262 38.33 5.15 13.82
C LYS A 262 37.32 6.21 14.23
N ALA A 263 36.15 6.23 13.59
CA ALA A 263 35.14 7.26 13.84
C ALA A 263 34.45 7.10 15.19
N LYS A 264 33.96 5.90 15.52
CA LYS A 264 33.14 5.67 16.72
C LYS A 264 33.10 4.25 17.24
N HIS A 265 33.30 3.25 16.37
CA HIS A 265 33.02 1.86 16.76
C HIS A 265 34.04 1.30 17.77
N LYS A 266 35.28 1.80 17.82
CA LYS A 266 36.29 1.29 18.75
C LYS A 266 35.87 1.36 20.22
N THR A 267 35.21 2.44 20.65
CA THR A 267 34.75 2.61 22.04
C THR A 267 33.55 1.72 22.32
N ALA A 268 32.55 1.74 21.43
CA ALA A 268 31.35 0.90 21.54
C ALA A 268 31.66 -0.60 21.52
N CYS A 269 32.59 -1.04 20.66
CA CYS A 269 33.00 -2.44 20.55
C CYS A 269 33.61 -2.96 21.85
N ARG A 270 34.38 -2.14 22.57
CA ARG A 270 34.99 -2.54 23.85
C ARG A 270 33.97 -2.74 24.96
N LEU A 271 32.88 -1.97 24.95
CA LEU A 271 31.80 -2.08 25.92
C LEU A 271 30.97 -3.35 25.71
N GLN A 272 30.91 -3.86 24.47
CA GLN A 272 30.07 -4.99 24.07
C GLN A 272 30.85 -6.28 23.80
N ALA A 273 32.17 -6.31 24.04
CA ALA A 273 33.01 -7.48 23.77
C ALA A 273 32.97 -8.56 24.88
N LYS A 274 31.82 -8.78 25.52
CA LYS A 274 31.65 -9.80 26.58
C LYS A 274 30.49 -10.75 26.28
N GLU A 275 30.79 -11.80 25.53
CA GLU A 275 30.88 -13.22 25.95
C GLU A 275 31.55 -14.03 24.82
#